data_AF-A0A3D5TKW5-F1
#
_entry.id   AF-A0A3D5TKW5-F1
#
_cell.length_a   1.000
_cell.length_b   1.000
_cell.length_c   1.000
_cell.angle_alpha   90.00
_cell.angle_beta   90.00
_cell.angle_gamma   90.00
#
_symmetry.space_group_name_H-M   'P 1'
#
loop_
_entity.id
_entity.type
_entity.pdbx_description
1 polymer ?
#
loop_
_entity_poly.entity_id
_entity_poly.type
_entity_poly.pdbx_seq_one_letter_code
_entity_poly.pdbx_strand_id
1 'polypeptide(L)'
;MENKTTNEVFSWLALWRIVAMVAFVWVLYNALGVVLSIFVAFVIAAGLDAPVTYLSKKGIPRILSTLVLFIMALSFLAGLVYTIVPLAISDFTQLFLNLKDYAGPFLDNFQAGQALEVINQRLNDFSDTLVSGTIPLTAVIGSLFGNIFLAITVLMISFYLTVGRDGIERFLVAVLPTAY
;
A
#
# COMPACT_ATOMS: atom_id res chain seq x y z
N MET A 1 -16.09 57.20 -25.22
CA MET A 1 -15.48 56.94 -23.91
C MET A 1 -15.82 55.50 -23.58
N GLU A 2 -15.02 54.55 -24.08
CA GLU A 2 -15.46 53.16 -24.20
C GLU A 2 -14.37 52.21 -23.68
N ASN A 3 -14.81 51.26 -22.85
CA ASN A 3 -14.21 49.95 -22.61
C ASN A 3 -12.88 49.88 -21.83
N LYS A 4 -12.97 49.85 -20.49
CA LYS A 4 -11.86 49.38 -19.63
C LYS A 4 -12.25 48.41 -18.50
N THR A 5 -13.52 48.11 -18.27
CA THR A 5 -13.97 47.35 -17.08
C THR A 5 -14.20 45.85 -17.31
N THR A 6 -14.13 45.35 -18.54
CA THR A 6 -14.39 43.93 -18.83
C THR A 6 -13.18 43.04 -18.53
N ASN A 7 -11.94 43.53 -18.61
CA ASN A 7 -10.75 42.69 -18.49
C ASN A 7 -10.42 42.24 -17.04
N GLU A 8 -10.85 42.98 -16.01
CA GLU A 8 -10.53 42.62 -14.61
C GLU A 8 -11.41 41.48 -14.07
N VAL A 9 -12.67 41.43 -14.49
CA VAL A 9 -13.63 40.41 -14.01
C VAL A 9 -13.29 39.02 -14.58
N PHE A 10 -12.77 38.94 -15.81
CA PHE A 10 -12.29 37.68 -16.40
C PHE A 10 -11.02 37.16 -15.70
N SER A 11 -10.16 38.05 -15.19
CA SER A 11 -8.92 37.67 -14.49
C SER A 11 -9.21 36.97 -13.15
N TRP A 12 -10.17 37.50 -12.37
CA TRP A 12 -10.54 36.91 -11.08
C TRP A 12 -11.21 35.53 -11.23
N LEU A 13 -12.12 35.39 -12.21
CA LEU A 13 -12.75 34.08 -12.52
C LEU A 13 -11.73 33.05 -13.02
N ALA A 14 -10.75 33.48 -13.82
CA ALA A 14 -9.68 32.61 -14.30
C ALA A 14 -8.79 32.12 -13.16
N LEU A 15 -8.42 33.00 -12.21
CA LEU A 15 -7.65 32.62 -11.02
C LEU A 15 -8.38 31.57 -10.18
N TRP A 16 -9.68 31.77 -9.91
CA TRP A 16 -10.47 30.80 -9.15
C TRP A 16 -10.58 29.45 -9.86
N ARG A 17 -10.73 29.44 -11.20
CA ARG A 17 -10.73 28.21 -12.00
C ARG A 17 -9.41 27.46 -11.92
N ILE A 18 -8.28 28.17 -11.96
CA ILE A 18 -6.95 27.54 -11.84
C ILE A 18 -6.78 26.95 -10.43
N VAL A 19 -7.14 27.69 -9.38
CA VAL A 19 -7.08 27.18 -8.00
C VAL A 19 -7.99 25.96 -7.82
N ALA A 20 -9.21 26.02 -8.33
CA ALA A 20 -10.13 24.88 -8.29
C ALA A 20 -9.60 23.66 -9.06
N MET A 21 -8.96 23.87 -10.22
CA MET A 21 -8.38 22.79 -11.01
C MET A 21 -7.14 22.19 -10.35
N VAL A 22 -6.26 23.01 -9.75
CA VAL A 22 -5.12 22.54 -8.96
C VAL A 22 -5.59 21.78 -7.71
N ALA A 23 -6.59 22.30 -6.99
CA ALA A 23 -7.18 21.62 -5.85
C ALA A 23 -7.82 20.29 -6.26
N PHE A 24 -8.52 20.25 -7.40
CA PHE A 24 -9.11 19.03 -7.94
C PHE A 24 -8.05 17.98 -8.28
N VAL A 25 -6.98 18.37 -8.99
CA VAL A 25 -5.85 17.48 -9.30
C VAL A 25 -5.15 17.00 -8.02
N TRP A 26 -4.99 17.89 -7.04
CA TRP A 26 -4.39 17.54 -5.76
C TRP A 26 -5.23 16.52 -5.00
N VAL A 27 -6.56 16.69 -4.95
CA VAL A 27 -7.47 15.72 -4.34
C VAL A 27 -7.42 14.39 -5.09
N LEU A 28 -7.44 14.40 -6.42
CA LEU A 28 -7.32 13.19 -7.25
C LEU A 28 -6.03 12.43 -7.00
N TYR A 29 -4.90 13.15 -6.89
CA TYR A 29 -3.61 12.56 -6.59
C TYR A 29 -3.60 11.85 -5.23
N ASN A 30 -4.21 12.46 -4.20
CA ASN A 30 -4.34 11.83 -2.88
C ASN A 30 -5.34 10.66 -2.90
N ALA A 31 -6.43 10.78 -3.66
CA ALA A 31 -7.45 9.75 -3.79
C ALA A 31 -6.95 8.49 -4.52
N LEU A 32 -5.95 8.62 -5.39
CA LEU A 32 -5.35 7.49 -6.12
C LEU A 32 -4.89 6.39 -5.15
N GLY A 33 -4.28 6.76 -4.03
CA GLY A 33 -3.87 5.79 -3.00
C GLY A 33 -5.05 5.00 -2.41
N VAL A 34 -6.21 5.64 -2.22
CA VAL A 34 -7.44 5.00 -1.74
C VAL A 34 -8.08 4.13 -2.82
N VAL A 35 -8.06 4.57 -4.07
CA VAL A 35 -8.56 3.76 -5.19
C VAL A 35 -7.73 2.49 -5.37
N LEU A 36 -6.40 2.61 -5.30
CA LEU A 36 -5.50 1.45 -5.32
C LEU A 36 -5.78 0.51 -4.14
N SER A 37 -6.02 1.04 -2.95
CA SER A 37 -6.28 0.22 -1.76
C SER A 37 -7.60 -0.55 -1.89
N ILE A 38 -8.64 0.06 -2.44
CA ILE A 38 -9.90 -0.63 -2.80
C ILE A 38 -9.63 -1.72 -3.83
N PHE A 39 -8.84 -1.44 -4.88
CA PHE A 39 -8.50 -2.44 -5.88
C PHE A 39 -7.76 -3.66 -5.29
N VAL A 40 -6.80 -3.43 -4.39
CA VAL A 40 -6.12 -4.51 -3.66
C VAL A 40 -7.12 -5.30 -2.80
N ALA A 41 -8.05 -4.62 -2.13
CA ALA A 41 -9.09 -5.28 -1.35
C ALA A 41 -9.98 -6.20 -2.23
N PHE A 42 -10.27 -5.78 -3.46
CA PHE A 42 -10.97 -6.58 -4.46
C PHE A 42 -10.21 -7.85 -4.83
N VAL A 43 -8.91 -7.72 -5.12
CA VAL A 43 -8.05 -8.86 -5.46
C VAL A 43 -8.01 -9.88 -4.33
N ILE A 44 -7.86 -9.41 -3.08
CA ILE A 44 -7.87 -10.28 -1.89
C ILE A 44 -9.23 -10.98 -1.76
N ALA A 45 -10.33 -10.22 -1.87
CA ALA A 45 -11.67 -10.78 -1.75
C ALA A 45 -11.95 -11.85 -2.83
N ALA A 46 -11.55 -11.58 -4.08
CA ALA A 46 -11.70 -12.52 -5.18
C ALA A 46 -10.90 -13.80 -4.97
N GLY A 47 -9.68 -13.70 -4.42
CA GLY A 47 -8.86 -14.86 -4.08
C GLY A 47 -9.41 -15.70 -2.93
N LEU A 48 -10.08 -15.06 -1.95
CA LEU A 48 -10.63 -15.73 -0.78
C LEU A 48 -12.06 -16.23 -0.93
N ASP A 49 -12.83 -15.74 -1.90
CA ASP A 49 -14.23 -16.14 -2.08
C ASP A 49 -14.41 -17.64 -2.39
N ALA A 50 -13.53 -18.22 -3.22
CA ALA A 50 -13.56 -19.65 -3.55
C ALA A 50 -13.31 -20.55 -2.32
N PRO A 51 -12.21 -20.39 -1.54
CA PRO A 51 -12.00 -21.20 -0.33
C PRO A 51 -13.05 -20.91 0.76
N VAL A 52 -13.53 -19.67 0.89
CA VAL A 52 -14.62 -19.34 1.84
C VAL A 52 -15.90 -20.08 1.47
N THR A 53 -16.27 -20.09 0.20
CA THR A 53 -17.46 -20.80 -0.30
C THR A 53 -17.33 -22.30 -0.09
N TYR A 54 -16.14 -22.88 -0.27
CA TYR A 54 -15.89 -24.29 -0.01
C TYR A 54 -16.09 -24.65 1.48
N LEU A 55 -15.56 -23.85 2.41
CA LEU A 55 -15.78 -24.05 3.85
C LEU A 55 -17.25 -23.83 4.25
N SER A 56 -17.90 -22.83 3.65
CA SER A 56 -19.30 -22.53 3.96
C SER A 56 -20.24 -23.65 3.52
N LYS A 57 -19.98 -24.30 2.38
CA LYS A 57 -20.71 -25.50 1.93
C LYS A 57 -20.59 -26.68 2.90
N LYS A 58 -19.52 -26.72 3.71
CA LYS A 58 -19.30 -27.76 4.73
C LYS A 58 -20.05 -27.51 6.04
N GLY A 59 -20.89 -26.48 6.10
CA GLY A 59 -21.76 -26.18 7.26
C GLY A 59 -21.20 -25.12 8.21
N ILE A 60 -20.05 -24.51 7.90
CA ILE A 60 -19.49 -23.40 8.70
C ILE A 60 -20.18 -22.09 8.29
N PRO A 61 -20.62 -21.24 9.24
CA PRO A 61 -21.15 -19.91 8.90
C PRO A 61 -20.10 -19.09 8.13
N ARG A 62 -20.53 -18.44 7.05
CA ARG A 62 -19.63 -17.73 6.12
C ARG A 62 -18.73 -16.70 6.80
N ILE A 63 -19.21 -16.04 7.86
CA ILE A 63 -18.44 -15.10 8.68
C ILE A 63 -17.22 -15.79 9.33
N LEU A 64 -17.43 -16.96 9.94
CA LEU A 64 -16.33 -17.73 10.56
C LEU A 64 -15.37 -18.25 9.49
N SER A 65 -15.89 -18.77 8.37
CA SER A 65 -15.06 -19.23 7.25
C SER A 65 -14.15 -18.12 6.73
N THR A 66 -14.70 -16.92 6.54
CA THR A 66 -13.94 -15.75 6.09
C THR A 66 -12.87 -15.35 7.09
N LEU A 67 -13.23 -15.25 8.37
CA LEU A 67 -12.30 -14.84 9.43
C LEU A 67 -11.15 -15.83 9.59
N VAL A 68 -11.43 -17.13 9.61
CA VAL A 68 -10.41 -18.18 9.72
C VAL A 68 -9.47 -18.16 8.50
N LEU A 69 -10.02 -18.04 7.28
CA LEU A 69 -9.20 -17.99 6.07
C LEU A 69 -8.37 -16.71 5.98
N PHE A 70 -8.90 -15.56 6.42
CA PHE A 70 -8.12 -14.32 6.53
C PHE A 70 -6.94 -14.48 7.48
N ILE A 71 -7.17 -14.98 8.69
CA ILE A 71 -6.10 -15.18 9.68
C ILE A 71 -5.08 -16.19 9.17
N MET A 72 -5.52 -17.27 8.54
CA MET A 72 -4.64 -18.29 7.97
C MET A 72 -3.81 -17.73 6.81
N ALA A 73 -4.42 -17.02 5.87
CA ALA A 73 -3.74 -16.40 4.75
C ALA A 73 -2.75 -15.33 5.21
N LEU A 74 -3.15 -14.47 6.16
CA LEU A 74 -2.30 -13.41 6.69
C LEU A 74 -1.12 -13.99 7.49
N SER A 75 -1.37 -15.02 8.31
CA SER A 75 -0.31 -15.73 9.04
C SER A 75 0.67 -16.42 8.09
N PHE A 76 0.15 -17.07 7.04
CA PHE A 76 0.99 -17.73 6.03
C PHE A 76 1.85 -16.71 5.27
N LEU A 77 1.26 -15.59 4.86
CA LEU A 77 1.98 -14.51 4.19
C LEU A 77 3.01 -13.86 5.11
N ALA A 78 2.66 -13.59 6.36
CA ALA A 78 3.57 -13.04 7.37
C ALA A 78 4.74 -14.00 7.62
N GLY A 79 4.48 -15.30 7.73
CA GLY A 79 5.53 -16.32 7.89
C GLY A 79 6.46 -16.40 6.66
N LEU A 80 5.91 -16.31 5.44
CA LEU A 80 6.71 -16.25 4.22
C LEU A 80 7.60 -15.01 4.20
N VAL A 81 7.03 -13.83 4.48
CA VAL A 81 7.77 -12.57 4.53
C VAL A 81 8.86 -12.64 5.60
N TYR A 82 8.53 -13.10 6.80
CA TYR A 82 9.47 -13.26 7.90
C TYR A 82 10.62 -14.23 7.58
N THR A 83 10.40 -15.22 6.71
CA THR A 83 11.46 -16.18 6.33
C THR A 83 12.28 -15.69 5.14
N ILE A 84 11.61 -15.21 4.10
CA ILE A 84 12.24 -14.87 2.82
C ILE A 84 12.94 -13.52 2.89
N VAL A 85 12.34 -12.51 3.52
CA VAL A 85 12.88 -11.15 3.52
C VAL A 85 14.22 -11.06 4.24
N PRO A 86 14.41 -11.61 5.46
CA PRO A 86 15.71 -11.58 6.12
C PRO A 86 16.79 -12.33 5.32
N LEU A 87 16.44 -13.48 4.72
CA LEU A 87 17.36 -14.24 3.87
C LEU A 87 17.79 -13.42 2.65
N ALA A 88 16.83 -12.80 1.96
CA ALA A 88 17.11 -11.94 0.83
C ALA A 88 17.98 -10.74 1.24
N ILE A 89 17.71 -10.10 2.38
CA ILE A 89 18.52 -9.00 2.89
C ILE A 89 19.95 -9.46 3.14
N SER A 90 20.16 -10.62 3.77
CA SER A 90 21.51 -11.15 4.01
C SER A 90 22.28 -11.39 2.70
N ASP A 91 21.61 -11.92 1.68
CA ASP A 91 22.20 -12.14 0.35
C ASP A 91 22.56 -10.81 -0.32
N PHE A 92 21.65 -9.82 -0.26
CA PHE A 92 21.92 -8.48 -0.82
C PHE A 92 23.07 -7.78 -0.10
N THR A 93 23.12 -7.82 1.23
CA THR A 93 24.23 -7.26 2.02
C THR A 93 25.57 -7.89 1.60
N GLN A 94 25.62 -9.21 1.41
CA GLN A 94 26.83 -9.89 0.91
C GLN A 94 27.21 -9.44 -0.50
N LEU A 95 26.25 -9.28 -1.42
CA LEU A 95 26.51 -8.76 -2.76
C LEU A 95 27.08 -7.34 -2.72
N PHE A 96 26.54 -6.46 -1.86
CA PHE A 96 27.04 -5.10 -1.71
C PHE A 96 28.44 -5.05 -1.09
N LEU A 97 28.76 -5.92 -0.12
CA LEU A 97 30.10 -6.02 0.46
C LEU A 97 31.12 -6.49 -0.60
N ASN A 98 30.80 -7.55 -1.34
CA ASN A 98 31.66 -8.03 -2.42
C ASN A 98 31.87 -6.94 -3.49
N LEU A 99 30.82 -6.20 -3.87
CA LEU A 99 30.92 -5.11 -4.83
C LEU A 99 31.86 -3.99 -4.33
N LYS A 100 31.80 -3.64 -3.04
CA LYS A 100 32.71 -2.67 -2.41
C LYS A 100 34.16 -3.18 -2.43
N ASP A 101 34.39 -4.46 -2.18
CA ASP A 101 35.75 -5.02 -2.17
C ASP A 101 36.41 -5.02 -3.57
N TYR A 102 35.64 -5.30 -4.63
CA TYR A 102 36.16 -5.30 -6.00
C TYR A 102 36.26 -3.91 -6.64
N ALA A 103 35.33 -3.00 -6.31
CA ALA A 103 35.22 -1.68 -6.95
C ALA A 103 35.53 -0.50 -6.01
N GLY A 104 35.93 -0.76 -4.77
CA GLY A 104 36.17 0.25 -3.71
C GLY A 104 37.00 1.46 -4.15
N PRO A 105 38.17 1.28 -4.80
CA PRO A 105 38.98 2.40 -5.27
C PRO A 105 38.28 3.28 -6.33
N PHE A 106 37.37 2.70 -7.12
CA PHE A 106 36.59 3.46 -8.11
C PHE A 106 35.34 4.09 -7.47
N LEU A 107 34.72 3.44 -6.49
CA LEU A 107 33.50 3.90 -5.82
C LEU A 107 33.74 5.00 -4.79
N ASP A 108 34.90 5.01 -4.12
CA ASP A 108 35.27 6.07 -3.17
C ASP A 108 35.48 7.43 -3.86
N ASN A 109 35.95 7.41 -5.11
CA ASN A 109 36.11 8.62 -5.93
C ASN A 109 34.77 9.24 -6.38
N PHE A 110 33.66 8.49 -6.31
CA PHE A 110 32.33 8.90 -6.80
C PHE A 110 31.32 9.20 -5.69
N GLN A 111 31.73 9.27 -4.41
CA GLN A 111 30.82 9.33 -3.24
C GLN A 111 29.84 8.14 -3.15
N ALA A 112 29.95 7.17 -4.05
CA ALA A 112 29.11 5.98 -4.07
C ALA A 112 29.40 5.06 -2.87
N GLY A 113 30.63 5.09 -2.35
CA GLY A 113 31.00 4.37 -1.11
C GLY A 113 30.15 4.77 0.10
N GLN A 114 29.84 6.05 0.27
CA GLN A 114 28.99 6.54 1.38
C GLN A 114 27.52 6.13 1.20
N ALA A 115 27.00 6.20 -0.03
CA ALA A 115 25.63 5.74 -0.33
C ALA A 115 25.46 4.25 -0.06
N LEU A 116 26.45 3.43 -0.42
CA LEU A 116 26.45 1.99 -0.15
C LEU A 116 26.51 1.69 1.36
N GLU A 117 27.23 2.48 2.13
CA GLU A 117 27.31 2.32 3.58
C GLU A 117 26.00 2.66 4.28
N VAL A 118 25.34 3.75 3.86
CA VAL A 118 23.99 4.10 4.33
C VAL A 118 22.99 3.00 3.98
N ILE A 119 23.03 2.45 2.76
CA ILE A 119 22.14 1.35 2.35
C ILE A 119 22.37 0.12 3.23
N ASN A 120 23.62 -0.29 3.45
CA ASN A 120 23.94 -1.43 4.31
C ASN A 120 23.47 -1.22 5.75
N GLN A 121 23.69 -0.04 6.33
CA GLN A 121 23.20 0.29 7.68
C GLN A 121 21.67 0.21 7.75
N ARG A 122 20.95 0.77 6.77
CA ARG A 122 19.47 0.70 6.74
C ARG A 122 18.95 -0.72 6.57
N LEU A 123 19.62 -1.54 5.78
CA LEU A 123 19.27 -2.95 5.60
C LEU A 123 19.47 -3.74 6.90
N ASN A 124 20.58 -3.50 7.61
CA ASN A 124 20.86 -4.14 8.89
C ASN A 124 19.87 -3.68 9.98
N ASP A 125 19.60 -2.37 10.10
CA ASP A 125 18.61 -1.83 11.04
C ASP A 125 17.21 -2.44 10.79
N PHE A 126 16.84 -2.58 9.52
CA PHE A 126 15.56 -3.18 9.13
C PHE A 126 15.52 -4.68 9.45
N SER A 127 16.61 -5.42 9.17
CA SER A 127 16.74 -6.83 9.53
C SER A 127 16.64 -7.05 11.03
N ASP A 128 17.35 -6.25 11.83
CA ASP A 128 17.32 -6.32 13.29
C ASP A 128 15.92 -5.99 13.84
N THR A 129 15.22 -5.02 13.25
CA THR A 129 13.83 -4.70 13.62
C THR A 129 12.87 -5.85 13.32
N LEU A 130 13.04 -6.50 12.16
CA LEU A 130 12.22 -7.65 11.77
C LEU A 130 12.45 -8.86 12.67
N VAL A 131 13.71 -9.16 13.02
CA VAL A 131 14.09 -10.33 13.83
C VAL A 131 13.80 -10.11 15.32
N SER A 132 14.07 -8.92 15.85
CA SER A 132 13.81 -8.60 17.26
C SER A 132 12.32 -8.42 17.57
N GLY A 133 11.48 -8.27 16.54
CA GLY A 133 10.04 -8.02 16.68
C GLY A 133 9.70 -6.73 17.45
N THR A 134 10.69 -5.89 17.74
CA THR A 134 10.54 -4.70 18.59
C THR A 134 10.47 -3.47 17.71
N ILE A 135 9.26 -2.97 17.47
CA ILE A 135 9.06 -1.74 16.70
C ILE A 135 9.09 -0.55 17.68
N PRO A 136 10.04 0.40 17.53
CA PRO A 136 10.08 1.58 18.38
C PRO A 136 8.80 2.40 18.25
N LEU A 137 8.18 2.75 19.39
CA LEU A 137 6.88 3.44 19.45
C LEU A 137 6.87 4.77 18.69
N THR A 138 8.01 5.46 18.62
CA THR A 138 8.18 6.71 17.87
C THR A 138 8.06 6.51 16.36
N ALA A 139 8.51 5.37 15.82
CA ALA A 139 8.34 5.03 14.41
C ALA A 139 6.88 4.68 14.08
N VAL A 140 6.16 4.07 15.04
CA VAL A 140 4.73 3.75 14.89
C VAL A 140 3.88 5.02 14.73
N ILE A 141 4.18 6.06 15.52
CA ILE A 141 3.40 7.29 15.56
C ILE A 141 3.68 8.21 14.35
N GLY A 142 4.92 8.24 13.84
CA GLY A 142 5.33 9.21 12.81
C GLY A 142 5.05 8.80 11.36
N SER A 143 5.36 7.55 10.99
CA SER A 143 5.31 7.11 9.58
C SER A 143 4.45 5.87 9.34
N LEU A 144 4.30 5.00 10.35
CA LEU A 144 3.52 3.78 10.19
C LEU A 144 2.03 3.98 10.40
N PHE A 145 1.59 5.00 11.15
CA PHE A 145 0.17 5.21 11.46
C PHE A 145 -0.71 5.30 10.20
N GLY A 146 -0.30 6.09 9.21
CA GLY A 146 -1.03 6.21 7.93
C GLY A 146 -1.09 4.89 7.16
N ASN A 147 0.05 4.19 7.08
CA ASN A 147 0.15 2.92 6.33
C ASN A 147 -0.59 1.77 7.02
N ILE A 148 -0.54 1.69 8.35
CA ILE A 148 -1.28 0.71 9.15
C ILE A 148 -2.77 0.97 9.01
N PHE A 149 -3.20 2.24 9.08
CA PHE A 149 -4.61 2.59 8.90
C PHE A 149 -5.12 2.19 7.50
N LEU A 150 -4.32 2.45 6.46
CA LEU A 150 -4.63 1.97 5.10
C LEU A 150 -4.70 0.44 5.04
N ALA A 151 -3.74 -0.27 5.63
CA ALA A 151 -3.74 -1.74 5.66
C ALA A 151 -4.99 -2.30 6.38
N ILE A 152 -5.37 -1.73 7.53
CA ILE A 152 -6.59 -2.10 8.25
C ILE A 152 -7.82 -1.82 7.38
N THR A 153 -7.86 -0.67 6.70
CA THR A 153 -8.97 -0.32 5.80
C THR A 153 -9.11 -1.33 4.66
N VAL A 154 -8.01 -1.72 4.01
CA VAL A 154 -7.98 -2.76 2.98
C VAL A 154 -8.50 -4.09 3.52
N LEU A 155 -8.04 -4.49 4.70
CA LEU A 155 -8.50 -5.72 5.37
C LEU A 155 -10.00 -5.67 5.68
N MET A 156 -10.51 -4.53 6.16
CA MET A 156 -11.94 -4.37 6.44
C MET A 156 -12.79 -4.43 5.17
N ILE A 157 -12.39 -3.74 4.10
CA ILE A 157 -13.11 -3.74 2.83
C ILE A 157 -13.10 -5.14 2.22
N SER A 158 -11.94 -5.80 2.16
CA SER A 158 -11.82 -7.14 1.59
C SER A 158 -12.61 -8.17 2.40
N PHE A 159 -12.59 -8.08 3.74
CA PHE A 159 -13.42 -8.91 4.61
C PHE A 159 -14.91 -8.72 4.33
N TYR A 160 -15.38 -7.47 4.27
CA TYR A 160 -16.78 -7.16 4.00
C TYR A 160 -17.24 -7.71 2.64
N LEU A 161 -16.42 -7.52 1.59
CA LEU A 161 -16.68 -8.05 0.24
C LEU A 161 -16.75 -9.59 0.21
N THR A 162 -15.95 -10.26 1.05
CA THR A 162 -15.90 -11.73 1.08
C THR A 162 -17.04 -12.34 1.92
N VAL A 163 -17.40 -11.70 3.04
CA VAL A 163 -18.49 -12.15 3.91
C VAL A 163 -19.84 -12.12 3.20
N GLY A 164 -20.09 -11.08 2.41
CA GLY A 164 -21.32 -10.98 1.62
C GLY A 164 -21.35 -12.02 0.50
N ARG A 165 -22.47 -12.72 0.33
CA ARG A 165 -22.68 -13.55 -0.87
C ARG A 165 -22.71 -12.66 -2.09
N ASP A 166 -21.82 -12.94 -3.04
CA ASP A 166 -21.60 -12.14 -4.26
C ASP A 166 -21.23 -10.69 -3.92
N GLY A 167 -20.48 -10.46 -2.84
CA GLY A 167 -20.16 -9.10 -2.35
C GLY A 167 -19.39 -8.25 -3.37
N ILE A 168 -18.55 -8.88 -4.20
CA ILE A 168 -17.87 -8.26 -5.34
C ILE A 168 -18.88 -7.76 -6.37
N GLU A 169 -19.81 -8.63 -6.81
CA GLU A 169 -20.83 -8.28 -7.80
C GLU A 169 -21.74 -7.15 -7.30
N ARG A 170 -22.19 -7.23 -6.04
CA ARG A 170 -23.03 -6.20 -5.42
C ARG A 170 -22.33 -4.86 -5.33
N PHE A 171 -21.04 -4.84 -5.00
CA PHE A 171 -20.28 -3.59 -4.97
C PHE A 171 -20.07 -3.03 -6.38
N LEU A 172 -19.77 -3.88 -7.36
CA LEU A 172 -19.62 -3.46 -8.75
C LEU A 172 -20.93 -2.88 -9.29
N VAL A 173 -22.08 -3.50 -9.03
CA VAL A 173 -23.40 -2.96 -9.41
C VAL A 173 -23.72 -1.66 -8.66
N ALA A 174 -23.27 -1.50 -7.41
CA ALA A 174 -23.51 -0.27 -6.65
C ALA A 174 -22.66 0.91 -7.15
N VAL A 175 -21.42 0.68 -7.58
CA VAL A 175 -20.50 1.73 -8.05
C VAL A 175 -20.66 1.99 -9.54
N LEU A 176 -20.89 0.94 -10.32
CA LEU A 176 -21.19 0.98 -11.75
C LEU A 176 -22.63 0.50 -11.94
N PRO A 177 -23.64 1.37 -11.66
CA PRO A 177 -25.02 1.01 -11.93
C PRO A 177 -25.12 0.57 -13.37
N THR A 178 -25.50 -0.69 -13.58
CA THR A 178 -25.68 -1.26 -14.91
C THR A 178 -26.69 -0.38 -15.63
N ALA A 179 -26.27 0.20 -16.75
CA ALA A 179 -27.21 0.78 -17.69
C ALA A 179 -27.97 -0.41 -18.31
N TYR A 180 -29.05 -0.82 -17.64
CA TYR A 180 -29.94 -1.95 -17.95
C TYR A 180 -29.39 -3.36 -17.72
#